data_AF-A0A5F0KAC1-F1
#
_entry.id   AF-A0A5F0KAC1-F1
#
_cell.length_a   1.000
_cell.length_b   1.000
_cell.length_c   1.000
_cell.angle_alpha   90.00
_cell.angle_beta   90.00
_cell.angle_gamma   90.00
#
_symmetry.space_group_name_H-M   'P 1'
#
loop_
_entity.id
_entity.type
_entity.pdbx_description
1 polymer ?
#
loop_
_entity_poly.entity_id
_entity_poly.type
_entity_poly.pdbx_seq_one_letter_code
_entity_poly.pdbx_strand_id
1 'polypeptide(L)'
;MKIVILLFACGLSGGLLAAEQDRETHQAGLDRACLNAQQQLIVQGRQQRIDACIKEGGKATRCQQEFASFGQREGNKRPDFSNLPPCQQAEAYRKSYRQ
;
A
#
# COMPACT_ATOMS: atom_id res chain seq x y z
N MET A 1 -2.13 47.15 -38.41
CA MET A 1 -1.39 46.53 -37.29
C MET A 1 -2.38 46.05 -36.24
N LYS A 2 -2.77 44.77 -36.25
CA LYS A 2 -3.78 44.20 -35.33
C LYS A 2 -3.56 42.68 -35.20
N ILE A 3 -2.38 42.24 -34.77
CA ILE A 3 -2.11 40.83 -34.42
C ILE A 3 -1.13 40.79 -33.26
N VAL A 4 -1.54 41.21 -32.06
CA VAL A 4 -0.72 41.02 -30.85
C VAL A 4 -1.61 40.85 -29.60
N ILE A 5 -2.62 39.98 -29.64
CA ILE A 5 -3.36 39.60 -28.41
C ILE A 5 -3.75 38.12 -28.45
N LEU A 6 -2.81 37.22 -28.75
CA LEU A 6 -3.08 35.77 -28.76
C LEU A 6 -1.96 34.89 -28.16
N LEU A 7 -1.06 35.47 -27.35
CA LEU A 7 0.10 34.72 -26.81
C LEU A 7 0.38 34.96 -25.32
N PHE A 8 -0.65 35.23 -24.51
CA PHE A 8 -0.46 35.43 -23.06
C PHE A 8 -1.37 34.57 -22.18
N ALA A 9 -1.87 33.44 -22.70
CA ALA A 9 -2.76 32.54 -21.96
C ALA A 9 -2.20 31.11 -21.74
N CYS A 10 -0.98 30.78 -22.21
CA CYS A 10 -0.46 29.40 -22.14
C CYS A 10 0.55 29.12 -21.00
N GLY A 11 0.82 30.08 -20.10
CA GLY A 11 1.88 29.94 -19.09
C GLY A 11 1.48 29.24 -17.78
N LEU A 12 0.19 29.12 -17.47
CA LEU A 12 -0.29 28.70 -16.14
C LEU A 12 -0.59 27.20 -16.02
N SER A 13 -0.56 26.44 -17.11
CA SER A 13 -0.93 25.02 -17.11
C SER A 13 0.19 24.06 -16.68
N GLY A 14 1.45 24.51 -16.65
CA GLY A 14 2.61 23.65 -16.37
C GLY A 14 2.79 23.30 -14.89
N GLY A 15 2.49 24.22 -13.98
CA GLY A 15 2.65 23.99 -12.53
C GLY A 15 1.63 23.00 -11.94
N LEU A 16 0.42 22.96 -12.51
CA LEU A 16 -0.64 22.04 -12.11
C LEU A 16 -0.28 20.58 -12.42
N LEU A 17 0.32 20.32 -13.58
CA LEU A 17 0.77 18.97 -13.97
C LEU A 17 1.93 18.46 -13.10
N ALA A 18 2.88 19.32 -12.76
CA ALA A 18 4.00 18.95 -11.90
C ALA A 18 3.55 18.64 -10.46
N ALA A 19 2.61 19.42 -9.91
CA ALA A 19 2.06 19.18 -8.58
C ALA A 19 1.20 17.90 -8.50
N GLU A 20 0.45 17.59 -9.56
CA GLU A 20 -0.30 16.33 -9.67
C GLU A 20 0.64 15.10 -9.72
N GLN A 21 1.71 15.17 -10.51
CA GLN A 21 2.66 14.07 -10.65
C GLN A 21 3.46 13.80 -9.36
N ASP A 22 3.90 14.86 -8.66
CA ASP A 22 4.54 14.72 -7.35
C ASP A 22 3.58 14.09 -6.32
N ARG A 23 2.30 14.50 -6.34
CA ARG A 23 1.26 13.92 -5.48
C ARG A 23 1.05 12.43 -5.74
N GLU A 24 0.91 12.03 -6.99
CA GLU A 24 0.74 10.62 -7.36
C GLU A 24 1.95 9.79 -6.94
N THR A 25 3.16 10.33 -7.10
CA THR A 25 4.41 9.68 -6.71
C THR A 25 4.46 9.48 -5.19
N HIS A 26 4.09 10.50 -4.42
CA HIS A 26 4.04 10.43 -2.96
C HIS A 26 2.98 9.42 -2.49
N GLN A 27 1.77 9.47 -3.05
CA GLN A 27 0.71 8.50 -2.75
C GLN A 27 1.16 7.08 -3.05
N ALA A 28 1.79 6.84 -4.20
CA ALA A 28 2.32 5.53 -4.58
C ALA A 28 3.42 5.05 -3.62
N GLY A 29 4.24 5.97 -3.10
CA GLY A 29 5.23 5.67 -2.06
C GLY A 29 4.59 5.17 -0.76
N LEU A 30 3.57 5.88 -0.28
CA LEU A 30 2.83 5.49 0.93
C LEU A 30 2.07 4.17 0.74
N ASP A 31 1.47 3.99 -0.43
CA ASP A 31 0.76 2.74 -0.77
C ASP A 31 1.73 1.54 -0.79
N ARG A 32 2.94 1.70 -1.35
CA ARG A 32 3.97 0.67 -1.30
C ARG A 32 4.41 0.37 0.13
N ALA A 33 4.56 1.40 0.97
CA ALA A 33 4.91 1.21 2.38
C ALA A 33 3.84 0.40 3.11
N CYS A 34 2.56 0.69 2.86
CA CYS A 34 1.43 -0.09 3.35
C CYS A 34 1.49 -1.55 2.88
N LEU A 35 1.65 -1.81 1.58
CA LEU A 35 1.74 -3.16 1.04
C LEU A 35 2.93 -3.95 1.64
N ASN A 36 4.08 -3.29 1.80
CA ASN A 36 5.26 -3.91 2.41
C ASN A 36 5.01 -4.28 3.87
N ALA A 37 4.38 -3.40 4.65
CA ALA A 37 4.02 -3.68 6.04
C ALA A 37 3.03 -4.84 6.16
N GLN A 38 2.04 -4.91 5.26
CA GLN A 38 1.11 -6.04 5.19
C GLN A 38 1.87 -7.35 4.91
N GLN A 39 2.74 -7.35 3.90
CA GLN A 39 3.52 -8.52 3.53
C GLN A 39 4.43 -8.97 4.68
N GLN A 40 5.08 -8.04 5.38
CA GLN A 40 5.92 -8.35 6.53
C GLN A 40 5.13 -9.02 7.65
N LEU A 41 3.94 -8.50 7.99
CA LEU A 41 3.09 -9.12 9.00
C LEU A 41 2.59 -10.50 8.61
N ILE A 42 2.24 -10.69 7.33
CA ILE A 42 1.87 -12.02 6.82
C ILE A 42 3.04 -13.00 6.98
N VAL A 43 4.25 -12.60 6.58
CA VAL A 43 5.43 -13.46 6.67
C VAL A 43 5.79 -13.76 8.13
N GLN A 44 5.79 -12.74 9.00
CA GLN A 44 6.07 -12.92 10.43
C GLN A 44 5.02 -13.79 11.11
N GLY A 45 3.73 -13.52 10.90
CA GLY A 45 2.64 -14.30 11.48
C GLY A 45 2.62 -15.74 10.96
N ARG A 46 2.96 -15.96 9.68
CA ARG A 46 3.15 -17.30 9.12
C ARG A 46 4.26 -18.04 9.85
N GLN A 47 5.44 -17.42 9.98
CA GLN A 47 6.59 -18.04 10.60
C GLN A 47 6.29 -18.39 12.07
N GLN A 48 5.70 -17.46 12.82
CA GLN A 48 5.30 -17.70 14.22
C GLN A 48 4.38 -18.92 14.37
N ARG A 49 3.42 -19.10 13.46
CA ARG A 49 2.50 -20.25 13.48
C ARG A 49 3.19 -21.56 13.10
N ILE A 50 4.09 -21.53 12.11
CA ILE A 50 4.92 -22.68 11.76
C ILE A 50 5.78 -23.10 12.95
N ASP A 51 6.44 -22.14 13.59
CA ASP A 51 7.31 -22.38 14.75
C ASP A 51 6.50 -22.93 15.94
N ALA A 52 5.30 -22.38 16.19
CA ALA A 52 4.39 -22.90 17.21
C ALA A 52 3.97 -24.35 16.92
N CYS A 53 3.57 -24.65 15.67
CA CYS A 53 3.20 -26.00 15.25
C CYS A 53 4.35 -27.00 15.41
N ILE A 54 5.59 -26.61 15.07
CA ILE A 54 6.77 -27.46 15.27
C ILE A 54 7.02 -27.68 16.76
N LYS A 55 6.90 -26.63 17.59
CA LYS A 55 7.08 -26.71 19.04
C LYS A 55 6.06 -27.62 19.72
N GLU A 56 4.84 -27.69 19.19
CA GLU A 56 3.79 -28.61 19.63
C GLU A 56 4.01 -30.08 19.18
N GLY A 57 5.11 -30.36 18.48
CA GLY A 57 5.45 -31.71 18.00
C GLY A 57 5.01 -32.00 16.56
N GLY A 58 4.52 -30.99 15.84
CA GLY A 58 4.19 -31.09 14.42
C GLY A 58 5.43 -31.32 13.55
N LYS A 59 5.28 -32.08 12.46
CA LYS A 59 6.36 -32.23 11.47
C LYS A 59 6.51 -30.92 10.69
N ALA A 60 7.74 -30.42 10.56
CA ALA A 60 8.03 -29.15 9.88
C ALA A 60 7.40 -29.03 8.49
N THR A 61 7.46 -30.09 7.67
CA THR A 61 6.86 -30.09 6.32
C THR A 61 5.34 -29.97 6.35
N ARG A 62 4.67 -30.58 7.32
CA ARG A 62 3.21 -30.48 7.50
C ARG A 62 2.81 -29.09 8.00
N CYS A 63 3.53 -28.55 8.97
CA CYS A 63 3.31 -27.19 9.48
C CYS A 63 3.48 -26.13 8.38
N GLN A 64 4.52 -26.27 7.54
CA GLN A 64 4.74 -25.38 6.39
C GLN A 64 3.60 -25.44 5.37
N GLN A 65 3.10 -26.64 5.07
CA GLN A 65 1.96 -26.81 4.16
C GLN A 65 0.67 -26.23 4.73
N GLU A 66 0.41 -26.43 6.02
CA GLU A 66 -0.77 -25.93 6.72
C GLU A 66 -0.86 -24.40 6.70
N PHE A 67 0.26 -23.70 6.89
CA PHE A 67 0.30 -22.24 6.86
C PHE A 67 0.78 -21.67 5.51
N ALA A 68 0.84 -22.46 4.44
CA ALA A 68 1.29 -22.01 3.12
C ALA A 68 0.37 -20.93 2.52
N SER A 69 -0.92 -21.01 2.81
CA SER A 69 -1.94 -20.03 2.41
C SER A 69 -2.11 -18.88 3.41
N PHE A 70 -1.33 -18.83 4.49
CA PHE A 70 -1.51 -17.79 5.52
C PHE A 70 -1.30 -16.39 4.92
N GLY A 71 -2.27 -15.50 5.17
CA GLY A 71 -2.30 -14.14 4.61
C GLY A 71 -2.80 -14.05 3.17
N GLN A 72 -3.10 -15.19 2.52
CA GLN A 72 -3.90 -15.17 1.31
C GLN A 72 -5.36 -14.87 1.65
N ARG A 73 -6.13 -14.53 0.62
CA ARG A 73 -7.54 -14.24 0.75
C ARG A 73 -8.28 -15.54 1.11
N GLU A 74 -8.77 -15.66 2.33
CA GLU A 74 -9.60 -16.79 2.76
C GLU A 74 -11.05 -16.52 2.34
N GLY A 75 -11.42 -17.03 1.15
CA GLY A 75 -12.72 -16.79 0.53
C GLY A 75 -12.97 -15.29 0.31
N ASN A 76 -14.08 -14.77 0.84
CA ASN A 76 -14.43 -13.35 0.76
C ASN A 76 -13.80 -12.50 1.87
N LYS A 77 -13.11 -13.10 2.85
CA LYS A 77 -12.52 -12.37 3.97
C LYS A 77 -11.14 -11.85 3.58
N ARG A 78 -11.05 -10.52 3.39
CA ARG A 78 -9.75 -9.85 3.27
C ARG A 78 -9.16 -9.69 4.68
N PRO A 79 -7.87 -9.99 4.89
CA PRO A 79 -7.24 -9.66 6.15
C PRO A 79 -7.31 -8.14 6.37
N ASP A 80 -7.75 -7.74 7.55
CA ASP A 80 -7.88 -6.33 7.88
C ASP A 80 -6.53 -5.75 8.30
N PHE A 81 -6.01 -4.86 7.47
CA PHE A 81 -4.75 -4.16 7.69
C PHE A 81 -4.96 -2.65 7.87
N SER A 82 -6.19 -2.21 8.09
CA SER A 82 -6.53 -0.80 8.28
C SER A 82 -5.88 -0.18 9.52
N ASN A 83 -5.50 -1.01 10.51
CA ASN A 83 -4.79 -0.57 11.71
C ASN A 83 -3.27 -0.44 11.54
N LEU A 84 -2.70 -0.75 10.36
CA LEU A 84 -1.27 -0.61 10.15
C LEU A 84 -0.88 0.86 9.98
N PRO A 85 0.09 1.39 10.76
CA PRO A 85 0.48 2.79 10.68
C PRO A 85 0.85 3.25 9.25
N PRO A 86 1.58 2.46 8.43
CA PRO A 86 1.86 2.83 7.04
C PRO A 86 0.60 2.91 6.17
N CYS A 87 -0.40 2.07 6.43
CA CYS A 87 -1.68 2.09 5.72
C CYS A 87 -2.56 3.26 6.17
N GLN A 88 -2.56 3.59 7.46
CA GLN A 88 -3.23 4.78 7.99
C GLN A 88 -2.61 6.06 7.42
N GLN A 89 -1.28 6.11 7.28
CA GLN A 89 -0.60 7.25 6.68
C GLN A 89 -0.96 7.42 5.19
N ALA A 90 -1.00 6.32 4.44
CA ALA A 90 -1.43 6.33 3.04
C ALA A 90 -2.89 6.82 2.90
N GLU A 91 -3.78 6.40 3.80
CA GLU A 91 -5.17 6.82 3.79
C GLU A 91 -5.38 8.25 4.29
N ALA A 92 -4.64 8.68 5.31
CA ALA A 92 -4.66 10.04 5.82
C ALA A 92 -4.21 11.04 4.74
N TYR A 93 -3.14 10.72 4.01
CA TYR A 93 -2.69 11.51 2.86
C TYR A 93 -3.77 11.55 1.77
N ARG A 94 -4.43 10.43 1.43
CA ARG A 94 -5.59 10.48 0.49
C ARG A 94 -6.71 11.39 0.96
N LYS A 95 -7.02 11.39 2.27
CA LYS A 95 -8.12 12.16 2.85
C LYS A 95 -7.82 13.64 2.94
N SER A 96 -6.58 14.04 3.19
CA SER A 96 -6.20 15.45 3.30
C SER A 96 -6.41 16.25 2.01
N TYR A 97 -6.48 15.58 0.86
CA TYR A 97 -6.71 16.24 -0.43
C TYR A 97 -8.14 16.13 -0.97
N ARG A 98 -9.02 15.34 -0.34
CA ARG A 98 -10.43 15.26 -0.76
C ARG A 98 -11.31 16.36 -0.14
N GLN A 99 -10.75 17.20 0.72
CA GLN A 99 -11.36 18.44 1.22
C GLN A 99 -10.86 19.63 0.39
#